data_AF-A0A089I8T1-F1
#
_entry.id   AF-A0A089I8T1-F1
#
_cell.length_a   1.000
_cell.length_b   1.000
_cell.length_c   1.000
_cell.angle_alpha   90.00
_cell.angle_beta   90.00
_cell.angle_gamma   90.00
#
_symmetry.space_group_name_H-M   'P 1'
#
loop_
_entity.id
_entity.type
_entity.pdbx_description
1 polymer ?
#
loop_
_entity_poly.entity_id
_entity_poly.type
_entity_poly.pdbx_seq_one_letter_code
_entity_poly.pdbx_strand_id
1 'polypeptide(L)'
;MRQWVEEAQQENWEAFGQLMRHFRGMAYAVAYDMLKDVHLTEDVVQEAYIEAYLNLGKLQEPAAFPGWFKTIVVRQCQRSLRRKRHILLPLDDALHISEKSPGVAEIAERREGEQLLQRTVAALSAKLRVPMQLFYYYGYSLQEISDYLGIPVSALKKRLYDGRRKLKGALPVADLASMFNYLYEGGRNMLHIVNGDSVGEMLKQGIVQGEVLVWREIYSAGPIFVNPAGSSERIQRAGVLEKTLGIPSTEYIAGCEAQEAKIRDFKRYDEVVLWFEHDLFDQSMLAYLLHWFKGQKLGSTKLSLLCIGEFPGIELFHGLGQLTPAQLGTLSGTWQGIGRKEMELGSDLWRAYASTDPGTMADLLEERRGELSASALPFAYEAFKAHLSRLPSVHNGLGIVEETTLQAVRHGALTPMELFPLVSDKLHRLGMGDLDFGRYLHTLVYNRQPLLTIEGAEGNTDFRQIAEFWGRRVAITELGERILDGLADRVEVQGLDEWYGGLHLEGHTVPWRWDSSSGSLVRSEL
;
A
#
# COMPACT_ATOMS: atom_id res chain seq x y z
N MET A 1 3.20 15.03 -19.39
CA MET A 1 3.83 14.92 -20.72
C MET A 1 4.08 16.29 -21.36
N ARG A 2 3.06 17.07 -21.74
CA ARG A 2 3.23 18.40 -22.38
C ARG A 2 4.13 19.35 -21.58
N GLN A 3 3.85 19.48 -20.28
CA GLN A 3 4.63 20.29 -19.35
C GLN A 3 6.11 19.88 -19.30
N TRP A 4 6.41 18.58 -19.22
CA TRP A 4 7.79 18.08 -19.23
C TRP A 4 8.54 18.39 -20.52
N VAL A 5 7.84 18.41 -21.67
CA VAL A 5 8.46 18.79 -22.95
C VAL A 5 8.79 20.28 -22.98
N GLU A 6 7.85 21.12 -22.53
CA GLU A 6 8.02 22.58 -22.45
C GLU A 6 9.14 22.98 -21.47
N GLU A 7 9.22 22.33 -20.30
CA GLU A 7 10.29 22.53 -19.33
C GLU A 7 11.64 22.01 -19.83
N ALA A 8 11.68 20.84 -20.47
CA ALA A 8 12.91 20.29 -21.04
C ALA A 8 13.46 21.11 -22.22
N GLN A 9 12.61 21.88 -22.91
CA GLN A 9 13.05 22.86 -23.93
C GLN A 9 13.76 24.07 -23.33
N GLN A 10 13.52 24.37 -22.06
CA GLN A 10 14.17 25.45 -21.30
C GLN A 10 15.45 24.96 -20.59
N GLU A 11 16.08 23.91 -21.13
CA GLU A 11 17.30 23.30 -20.59
C GLU A 11 17.16 22.72 -19.17
N ASN A 12 15.92 22.45 -18.71
CA ASN A 12 15.68 21.74 -17.46
C ASN A 12 16.01 20.24 -17.63
N TRP A 13 17.18 19.86 -17.12
CA TRP A 13 17.71 18.49 -17.19
C TRP A 13 16.85 17.47 -16.44
N GLU A 14 16.14 17.89 -15.39
CA GLU A 14 15.28 17.01 -14.59
C GLU A 14 14.00 16.66 -15.35
N ALA A 15 13.37 17.67 -15.98
CA ALA A 15 12.22 17.48 -16.86
C ALA A 15 12.56 16.60 -18.06
N PHE A 16 13.75 16.79 -18.65
CA PHE A 16 14.24 15.93 -19.73
C PHE A 16 14.44 14.48 -19.26
N GLY A 17 15.02 14.29 -18.07
CA GLY A 17 15.21 12.97 -17.47
C GLY A 17 13.89 12.23 -17.22
N GLN A 18 12.88 12.93 -16.70
CA GLN A 18 11.53 12.38 -16.51
C GLN A 18 10.88 12.00 -17.84
N LEU A 19 11.01 12.88 -18.85
CA LEU A 19 10.52 12.64 -20.20
C LEU A 19 11.16 11.40 -20.82
N MET A 20 12.49 11.26 -20.76
CA MET A 20 13.19 10.08 -21.31
C MET A 20 12.83 8.79 -20.57
N ARG A 21 12.72 8.81 -19.23
CA ARG A 21 12.31 7.62 -18.45
C ARG A 21 10.93 7.14 -18.87
N HIS A 22 9.97 8.05 -19.06
CA HIS A 22 8.63 7.73 -19.49
C HIS A 22 8.59 7.10 -20.91
N PHE A 23 9.44 7.55 -21.84
CA PHE A 23 9.50 7.03 -23.20
C PHE A 23 10.51 5.88 -23.41
N ARG A 24 11.16 5.40 -22.34
CA ARG A 24 12.15 4.31 -22.43
C ARG A 24 11.56 3.00 -22.92
N GLY A 25 10.45 2.55 -22.33
CA GLY A 25 9.80 1.29 -22.72
C GLY A 25 9.37 1.30 -24.19
N MET A 26 8.84 2.44 -24.62
CA MET A 26 8.52 2.73 -26.01
C MET A 26 9.73 2.60 -26.95
N ALA A 27 10.83 3.30 -26.65
CA ALA A 27 12.01 3.34 -27.51
C ALA A 27 12.65 1.96 -27.61
N TYR A 28 12.72 1.26 -26.49
CA TYR A 28 13.23 -0.11 -26.42
C TYR A 28 12.36 -1.08 -27.21
N ALA A 29 11.03 -1.02 -27.07
CA ALA A 29 10.11 -1.91 -27.78
C ALA A 29 10.26 -1.79 -29.29
N VAL A 30 10.34 -0.57 -29.82
CA VAL A 30 10.51 -0.35 -31.28
C VAL A 30 11.92 -0.66 -31.76
N ALA A 31 12.95 -0.30 -30.99
CA ALA A 31 14.32 -0.61 -31.39
C ALA A 31 14.58 -2.12 -31.41
N TYR A 32 14.14 -2.84 -30.37
CA TYR A 32 14.24 -4.30 -30.32
C TYR A 32 13.42 -4.97 -31.42
N ASP A 33 12.26 -4.41 -31.78
CA ASP A 33 11.44 -4.89 -32.88
C ASP A 33 12.22 -4.91 -34.21
N MET A 34 13.01 -3.86 -34.45
CA MET A 34 13.76 -3.66 -35.69
C MET A 34 15.14 -4.34 -35.70
N LEU A 35 15.82 -4.41 -34.57
CA LEU A 35 17.22 -4.84 -34.48
C LEU A 35 17.38 -6.31 -34.09
N LYS A 36 16.44 -6.86 -33.31
CA LYS A 36 16.50 -8.24 -32.76
C LYS A 36 17.79 -8.54 -31.99
N ASP A 37 18.41 -7.52 -31.41
CA ASP A 37 19.73 -7.58 -30.77
C ASP A 37 19.70 -6.64 -29.56
N VAL A 38 19.89 -7.21 -28.36
CA VAL A 38 19.74 -6.48 -27.09
C VAL A 38 20.76 -5.35 -26.96
N HIS A 39 22.02 -5.62 -27.28
CA HIS A 39 23.10 -4.64 -27.14
C HIS A 39 22.91 -3.49 -28.14
N LEU A 40 22.60 -3.79 -29.40
CA LEU A 40 22.32 -2.74 -30.39
C LEU A 40 21.06 -1.95 -30.06
N THR A 41 20.08 -2.57 -29.41
CA THR A 41 18.86 -1.89 -28.94
C THR A 41 19.21 -0.86 -27.88
N GLU A 42 20.00 -1.24 -26.88
CA GLU A 42 20.43 -0.32 -25.82
C GLU A 42 21.25 0.84 -26.37
N ASP A 43 22.20 0.55 -27.27
CA ASP A 43 23.01 1.57 -27.95
C ASP A 43 22.14 2.54 -28.74
N VAL A 44 21.17 2.05 -29.50
CA VAL A 44 20.27 2.88 -30.30
C VAL A 44 19.34 3.73 -29.44
N VAL A 45 18.86 3.21 -28.31
CA VAL A 45 18.05 3.99 -27.36
C VAL A 45 18.89 5.12 -26.75
N GLN A 46 20.14 4.85 -26.38
CA GLN A 46 21.05 5.88 -25.88
C GLN A 46 21.39 6.93 -26.96
N GLU A 47 21.71 6.52 -28.19
CA GLU A 47 21.93 7.44 -29.32
C GLU A 47 20.68 8.29 -29.61
N ALA A 48 19.49 7.70 -29.49
CA ALA A 48 18.22 8.40 -29.66
C ALA A 48 17.97 9.45 -28.56
N TYR A 49 18.35 9.18 -27.31
CA TYR A 49 18.25 10.16 -26.22
C TYR A 49 19.17 11.36 -26.45
N ILE A 50 20.40 11.11 -26.86
CA ILE A 50 21.36 12.18 -27.18
C ILE A 50 20.82 13.03 -28.33
N GLU A 51 20.30 12.39 -29.39
CA GLU A 51 19.74 13.13 -30.52
C GLU A 51 18.45 13.90 -30.16
N ALA A 52 17.61 13.32 -29.30
CA ALA A 52 16.43 13.99 -28.78
C ALA A 52 16.83 15.22 -27.95
N TYR A 53 17.79 15.08 -27.04
CA TYR A 53 18.31 16.19 -26.23
C TYR A 53 18.77 17.36 -27.10
N LEU A 54 19.59 17.08 -28.12
CA LEU A 54 20.17 18.10 -28.99
C LEU A 54 19.14 18.81 -29.91
N ASN A 55 17.98 18.21 -30.14
CA ASN A 55 16.99 18.73 -31.09
C ASN A 55 15.64 19.06 -30.45
N LEU A 56 15.49 18.86 -29.14
CA LEU A 56 14.22 19.09 -28.43
C LEU A 56 13.75 20.54 -28.54
N GLY A 57 14.68 21.50 -28.46
CA GLY A 57 14.40 22.93 -28.63
C GLY A 57 13.86 23.32 -30.02
N LYS A 58 13.93 22.43 -31.01
CA LYS A 58 13.39 22.66 -32.37
C LYS A 58 11.95 22.17 -32.53
N LEU A 59 11.41 21.44 -31.54
CA LEU A 59 10.06 20.88 -31.59
C LEU A 59 9.02 21.99 -31.32
N GLN A 60 8.33 22.44 -32.37
CA GLN A 60 7.36 23.55 -32.27
C GLN A 60 6.09 23.17 -31.50
N GLU A 61 5.66 21.91 -31.58
CA GLU A 61 4.46 21.41 -30.92
C GLU A 61 4.83 20.35 -29.87
N PRO A 62 4.76 20.67 -28.56
CA PRO A 62 5.11 19.74 -27.50
C PRO A 62 4.31 18.44 -27.51
N ALA A 63 3.04 18.49 -27.92
CA ALA A 63 2.17 17.31 -28.04
C ALA A 63 2.64 16.32 -29.13
N ALA A 64 3.42 16.77 -30.12
CA ALA A 64 3.96 15.93 -31.17
C ALA A 64 5.19 15.10 -30.71
N PHE A 65 5.67 15.32 -29.48
CA PHE A 65 6.85 14.65 -28.94
C PHE A 65 6.85 13.12 -29.09
N PRO A 66 5.77 12.37 -28.78
CA PRO A 66 5.76 10.91 -28.90
C PRO A 66 6.08 10.41 -30.32
N GLY A 67 5.44 11.02 -31.32
CA GLY A 67 5.65 10.68 -32.73
C GLY A 67 7.00 11.17 -33.26
N TRP A 68 7.44 12.34 -32.81
CA TRP A 68 8.75 12.90 -33.13
C TRP A 68 9.90 12.03 -32.59
N PHE A 69 9.83 11.66 -31.31
CA PHE A 69 10.85 10.86 -30.65
C PHE A 69 10.91 9.43 -31.21
N LYS A 70 9.76 8.82 -31.52
CA LYS A 70 9.71 7.55 -32.25
C LYS A 70 10.47 7.61 -33.58
N THR A 71 10.32 8.71 -34.32
CA THR A 71 10.99 8.91 -35.61
C THR A 71 12.51 8.92 -35.45
N ILE A 72 13.00 9.55 -34.37
CA ILE A 72 14.42 9.52 -33.97
C ILE A 72 14.88 8.07 -33.72
N VAL A 73 14.16 7.31 -32.89
CA VAL A 73 14.48 5.91 -32.57
C VAL A 73 14.52 5.04 -33.84
N VAL A 74 13.51 5.13 -34.70
CA VAL A 74 13.45 4.37 -35.97
C VAL A 74 14.62 4.73 -36.88
N ARG A 75 14.97 6.01 -36.98
CA ARG A 75 16.11 6.47 -37.79
C ARG A 75 17.43 5.92 -37.26
N GLN A 76 17.64 5.91 -35.94
CA GLN A 76 18.85 5.35 -35.33
C GLN A 76 18.92 3.83 -35.52
N CYS A 77 17.80 3.11 -35.43
CA CYS A 77 17.75 1.68 -35.79
C CYS A 77 18.21 1.45 -37.23
N GLN A 78 17.70 2.23 -38.19
CA GLN A 78 18.09 2.12 -39.60
C GLN A 78 19.55 2.48 -39.84
N ARG A 79 20.12 3.39 -39.05
CA ARG A 79 21.54 3.76 -39.09
C ARG A 79 22.42 2.63 -38.57
N SER A 80 22.04 2.03 -37.44
CA SER A 80 22.71 0.88 -36.85
C SER A 80 22.68 -0.34 -37.77
N LEU A 81 21.51 -0.64 -38.38
CA LEU A 81 21.39 -1.71 -39.39
C LEU A 81 22.25 -1.47 -40.64
N ARG A 82 22.38 -0.22 -41.09
CA ARG A 82 23.29 0.14 -42.19
C ARG A 82 24.76 -0.09 -41.80
N ARG A 83 25.16 0.27 -40.57
CA ARG A 83 26.52 0.03 -40.04
C ARG A 83 26.83 -1.47 -39.91
N LYS A 84 25.90 -2.28 -39.41
CA LYS A 84 26.04 -3.75 -39.28
C LYS A 84 26.21 -4.43 -40.64
N ARG A 85 25.59 -3.90 -41.70
CA ARG A 85 25.72 -4.41 -43.08
C ARG A 85 27.12 -4.23 -43.68
N HIS A 86 27.97 -3.40 -43.08
CA HIS A 86 29.34 -3.11 -43.54
C HIS A 86 30.44 -3.82 -42.71
N ILE A 87 30.08 -4.62 -41.70
CA ILE A 87 31.04 -5.37 -40.88
C ILE A 87 30.65 -6.85 -40.95
N LEU A 88 31.29 -7.61 -41.84
CA LEU A 88 31.22 -9.07 -41.89
C LEU A 88 32.64 -9.64 -41.99
N LEU A 89 33.09 -10.31 -40.94
CA LEU A 89 34.12 -11.36 -40.94
C LEU A 89 33.65 -12.44 -39.93
N PRO A 90 33.74 -13.75 -40.25
CA PRO A 90 33.09 -14.81 -39.47
C PRO A 90 34.05 -15.50 -38.48
N LEU A 91 33.51 -16.07 -37.39
CA LEU A 91 34.11 -17.21 -36.69
C LEU A 91 33.05 -18.03 -35.92
N ASP A 92 33.22 -19.36 -35.99
CA ASP A 92 32.32 -20.46 -35.63
C ASP A 92 32.28 -20.85 -34.14
N ASP A 93 31.32 -21.74 -33.84
CA ASP A 93 31.21 -22.76 -32.78
C ASP A 93 30.78 -22.39 -31.34
N ALA A 94 29.64 -22.94 -30.88
CA ALA A 94 29.55 -24.31 -30.33
C ALA A 94 28.22 -24.55 -29.55
N LEU A 95 27.72 -25.80 -29.64
CA LEU A 95 26.63 -26.41 -28.89
C LEU A 95 27.07 -26.85 -27.46
N HIS A 96 26.14 -26.90 -26.48
CA HIS A 96 25.78 -28.11 -25.70
C HIS A 96 24.80 -27.86 -24.52
N ILE A 97 24.00 -28.90 -24.23
CA ILE A 97 22.90 -29.05 -23.25
C ILE A 97 23.38 -29.86 -22.02
N SER A 98 22.86 -29.63 -20.80
CA SER A 98 22.40 -30.71 -19.87
C SER A 98 21.69 -30.21 -18.60
N GLU A 99 20.73 -31.01 -18.13
CA GLU A 99 19.78 -30.85 -17.01
C GLU A 99 20.21 -31.55 -15.70
N LYS A 100 19.50 -31.25 -14.59
CA LYS A 100 18.91 -32.24 -13.66
C LYS A 100 17.84 -31.61 -12.74
N SER A 101 16.67 -32.25 -12.64
CA SER A 101 15.48 -31.90 -11.82
C SER A 101 15.38 -32.76 -10.54
N PRO A 102 14.38 -32.59 -9.63
CA PRO A 102 12.93 -32.90 -9.85
C PRO A 102 11.96 -31.81 -9.31
N GLY A 103 10.67 -31.73 -9.65
CA GLY A 103 9.76 -32.65 -10.34
C GLY A 103 9.11 -32.06 -11.60
N VAL A 104 8.76 -32.93 -12.55
CA VAL A 104 9.00 -32.70 -13.99
C VAL A 104 7.74 -32.51 -14.85
N ALA A 105 6.53 -32.75 -14.35
CA ALA A 105 5.34 -32.71 -15.23
C ALA A 105 4.80 -31.29 -15.46
N GLU A 106 4.61 -30.50 -14.41
CA GLU A 106 3.94 -29.19 -14.48
C GLU A 106 4.89 -28.04 -14.88
N ILE A 107 6.19 -28.18 -14.56
CA ILE A 107 7.26 -27.24 -14.92
C ILE A 107 7.65 -27.37 -16.40
N ALA A 108 7.54 -28.57 -16.98
CA ALA A 108 7.82 -28.82 -18.40
C ALA A 108 6.70 -28.25 -19.29
N GLU A 109 5.43 -28.50 -18.95
CA GLU A 109 4.28 -27.89 -19.67
C GLU A 109 4.31 -26.36 -19.62
N ARG A 110 4.71 -25.78 -18.46
CA ARG A 110 4.83 -24.32 -18.29
C ARG A 110 5.98 -23.72 -19.09
N ARG A 111 7.17 -24.35 -19.08
CA ARG A 111 8.31 -23.91 -19.91
C ARG A 111 8.07 -24.06 -21.41
N GLU A 112 7.40 -25.13 -21.84
CA GLU A 112 7.00 -25.32 -23.23
C GLU A 112 5.95 -24.27 -23.64
N GLY A 113 4.97 -23.97 -22.78
CA GLY A 113 4.00 -22.90 -22.97
C GLY A 113 4.63 -21.50 -23.04
N GLU A 114 5.62 -21.21 -22.20
CA GLU A 114 6.37 -19.94 -22.19
C GLU A 114 7.23 -19.77 -23.45
N GLN A 115 7.96 -20.81 -23.86
CA GLN A 115 8.75 -20.79 -25.10
C GLN A 115 7.86 -20.70 -26.34
N LEU A 116 6.72 -21.40 -26.34
CA LEU A 116 5.74 -21.33 -27.41
C LEU A 116 5.10 -19.93 -27.47
N LEU A 117 4.77 -19.31 -26.34
CA LEU A 117 4.28 -17.93 -26.27
C LEU A 117 5.32 -16.95 -26.83
N GLN A 118 6.56 -17.00 -26.36
CA GLN A 118 7.63 -16.11 -26.84
C GLN A 118 7.85 -16.25 -28.35
N ARG A 119 7.87 -17.48 -28.88
CA ARG A 119 7.96 -17.73 -30.33
C ARG A 119 6.74 -17.23 -31.09
N THR A 120 5.54 -17.45 -30.55
CA THR A 120 4.28 -17.06 -31.22
C THR A 120 4.11 -15.54 -31.24
N VAL A 121 4.50 -14.85 -30.15
CA VAL A 121 4.54 -13.38 -30.07
C VAL A 121 5.61 -12.83 -31.00
N ALA A 122 6.79 -13.45 -31.06
CA ALA A 122 7.84 -13.10 -32.01
C ALA A 122 7.40 -13.32 -33.48
N ALA A 123 6.52 -14.28 -33.75
CA ALA A 123 5.94 -14.54 -35.06
C ALA A 123 4.78 -13.59 -35.44
N LEU A 124 4.23 -12.82 -34.49
CA LEU A 124 3.26 -11.78 -34.81
C LEU A 124 3.91 -10.70 -35.67
N SER A 125 3.16 -10.20 -36.65
CA SER A 125 3.55 -9.00 -37.40
C SER A 125 3.78 -7.84 -36.44
N ALA A 126 4.78 -6.99 -36.70
CA ALA A 126 5.09 -5.81 -35.89
C ALA A 126 3.85 -4.93 -35.57
N LYS A 127 2.90 -4.84 -36.52
CA LYS A 127 1.61 -4.15 -36.37
C LYS A 127 0.74 -4.65 -35.21
N LEU A 128 0.94 -5.88 -34.75
CA LEU A 128 0.23 -6.50 -33.62
C LEU A 128 1.16 -6.67 -32.42
N ARG A 129 2.41 -7.10 -32.64
CA ARG A 129 3.40 -7.35 -31.57
C ARG A 129 3.70 -6.09 -30.75
N VAL A 130 4.02 -4.97 -31.41
CA VAL A 130 4.43 -3.73 -30.71
C VAL A 130 3.31 -3.18 -29.81
N PRO A 131 2.05 -3.05 -30.27
CA PRO A 131 0.93 -2.71 -29.39
C PRO A 131 0.80 -3.63 -28.16
N MET A 132 0.95 -4.94 -28.37
CA MET A 132 0.85 -5.91 -27.28
C MET A 132 2.00 -5.78 -26.30
N GLN A 133 3.21 -5.51 -26.77
CA GLN A 133 4.36 -5.24 -25.90
C GLN A 133 4.15 -3.99 -25.05
N LEU A 134 3.73 -2.88 -25.68
CA LEU A 134 3.52 -1.64 -24.95
C LEU A 134 2.40 -1.74 -23.91
N PHE A 135 1.32 -2.43 -24.25
CA PHE A 135 0.17 -2.57 -23.37
C PHE A 135 0.41 -3.60 -22.26
N TYR A 136 0.91 -4.79 -22.60
CA TYR A 136 1.03 -5.90 -21.65
C TYR A 136 2.41 -6.00 -20.95
N TYR A 137 3.49 -5.48 -21.55
CA TYR A 137 4.83 -5.53 -20.94
C TYR A 137 5.28 -4.21 -20.34
N TYR A 138 4.93 -3.09 -20.96
CA TYR A 138 5.39 -1.77 -20.54
C TYR A 138 4.29 -0.92 -19.88
N GLY A 139 3.07 -1.47 -19.73
CA GLY A 139 1.98 -0.86 -18.96
C GLY A 139 1.44 0.46 -19.53
N TYR A 140 1.72 0.79 -20.80
CA TYR A 140 1.22 2.02 -21.41
C TYR A 140 -0.30 1.96 -21.58
N SER A 141 -0.97 3.08 -21.30
CA SER A 141 -2.41 3.23 -21.54
C SER A 141 -2.74 3.18 -23.04
N LEU A 142 -4.00 2.89 -23.36
CA LEU A 142 -4.46 2.89 -24.75
C LEU A 142 -4.27 4.25 -25.43
N GLN A 143 -4.38 5.34 -24.67
CA GLN A 143 -4.19 6.69 -25.22
C GLN A 143 -2.72 6.95 -25.52
N GLU A 144 -1.81 6.61 -24.60
CA GLU A 144 -0.37 6.76 -24.82
C GLU A 144 0.14 5.91 -25.99
N ILE A 145 -0.37 4.67 -26.13
CA ILE A 145 -0.03 3.81 -27.26
C ILE A 145 -0.64 4.34 -28.57
N SER A 146 -1.83 4.92 -28.52
CA SER A 146 -2.51 5.55 -29.66
C SER A 146 -1.68 6.71 -30.20
N ASP A 147 -1.27 7.61 -29.30
CA ASP A 147 -0.43 8.77 -29.60
C ASP A 147 0.95 8.32 -30.10
N TYR A 148 1.51 7.30 -29.45
CA TYR A 148 2.80 6.71 -29.85
C TYR A 148 2.77 6.06 -31.23
N LEU A 149 1.75 5.26 -31.52
CA LEU A 149 1.67 4.51 -32.76
C LEU A 149 1.11 5.35 -33.92
N GLY A 150 0.55 6.53 -33.65
CA GLY A 150 -0.10 7.37 -34.64
C GLY A 150 -1.35 6.71 -35.22
N ILE A 151 -2.09 5.96 -34.40
CA ILE A 151 -3.31 5.25 -34.80
C ILE A 151 -4.45 5.58 -33.83
N PRO A 152 -5.72 5.63 -34.25
CA PRO A 152 -6.84 5.84 -33.33
C PRO A 152 -6.95 4.72 -32.28
N VAL A 153 -7.37 5.07 -31.06
CA VAL A 153 -7.63 4.11 -29.96
C VAL A 153 -8.55 2.95 -30.40
N SER A 154 -9.53 3.22 -31.26
CA SER A 154 -10.42 2.20 -31.83
C SER A 154 -9.66 1.18 -32.70
N ALA A 155 -8.71 1.64 -33.52
CA ALA A 155 -7.84 0.79 -34.32
C ALA A 155 -6.82 0.03 -33.44
N LEU A 156 -6.34 0.65 -32.35
CA LEU A 156 -5.48 0.01 -31.36
C LEU A 156 -6.20 -1.12 -30.63
N LYS A 157 -7.42 -0.89 -30.12
CA LYS A 157 -8.26 -1.93 -29.48
C LYS A 157 -8.48 -3.11 -30.43
N LYS A 158 -8.72 -2.83 -31.71
CA LYS A 158 -8.82 -3.86 -32.76
C LYS A 158 -7.51 -4.63 -32.95
N ARG A 159 -6.35 -3.96 -32.99
CA ARG A 159 -5.04 -4.64 -33.09
C ARG A 159 -4.72 -5.51 -31.88
N LEU A 160 -5.02 -5.05 -30.67
CA LEU A 160 -4.87 -5.85 -29.45
C LEU A 160 -5.82 -7.06 -29.48
N TYR A 161 -7.05 -6.89 -29.94
CA TYR A 161 -8.02 -7.97 -30.13
C TYR A 161 -7.56 -8.99 -31.19
N ASP A 162 -7.12 -8.53 -32.35
CA ASP A 162 -6.61 -9.38 -33.45
C ASP A 162 -5.33 -10.12 -33.02
N GLY A 163 -4.46 -9.45 -32.25
CA GLY A 163 -3.29 -10.05 -31.62
C GLY A 163 -3.67 -11.18 -30.67
N ARG A 164 -4.58 -10.93 -29.71
CA ARG A 164 -5.13 -11.95 -28.81
C ARG A 164 -5.77 -13.11 -29.58
N ARG A 165 -6.55 -12.83 -30.63
CA ARG A 165 -7.22 -13.86 -31.44
C ARG A 165 -6.22 -14.75 -32.18
N LYS A 166 -5.16 -14.17 -32.74
CA LYS A 166 -4.08 -14.93 -33.39
C LYS A 166 -3.31 -15.80 -32.40
N LEU A 167 -3.03 -15.27 -31.21
CA LEU A 167 -2.38 -16.05 -30.16
C LEU A 167 -3.29 -17.17 -29.64
N LYS A 168 -4.60 -16.94 -29.48
CA LYS A 168 -5.58 -17.96 -29.07
C LYS A 168 -5.70 -19.12 -30.07
N GLY A 169 -5.49 -18.85 -31.35
CA GLY A 169 -5.47 -19.90 -32.39
C GLY A 169 -4.17 -20.71 -32.42
N ALA A 170 -3.08 -20.18 -31.85
CA ALA A 170 -1.76 -20.81 -31.83
C ALA A 170 -1.37 -21.38 -30.45
N LEU A 171 -2.10 -20.99 -29.39
CA LEU A 171 -1.87 -21.38 -28.00
C LEU A 171 -3.17 -21.93 -27.41
N PRO A 172 -3.20 -23.16 -26.85
CA PRO A 172 -4.39 -23.75 -26.25
C PRO A 172 -4.60 -23.19 -24.82
N VAL A 173 -4.95 -21.91 -24.70
CA VAL A 173 -4.97 -21.19 -23.42
C VAL A 173 -6.32 -20.50 -23.17
N ALA A 174 -6.83 -20.61 -21.94
CA ALA A 174 -8.10 -20.03 -21.52
C ALA A 174 -8.04 -18.50 -21.30
N ASP A 175 -6.93 -17.99 -20.75
CA ASP A 175 -6.68 -16.56 -20.54
C ASP A 175 -5.25 -16.13 -20.96
N LEU A 176 -5.18 -15.39 -22.07
CA LEU A 176 -3.93 -14.89 -22.63
C LEU A 176 -3.33 -13.71 -21.85
N ALA A 177 -4.15 -12.94 -21.12
CA ALA A 177 -3.66 -11.80 -20.37
C ALA A 177 -2.76 -12.25 -19.20
N SER A 178 -3.19 -13.31 -18.49
CA SER A 178 -2.44 -13.96 -17.43
C SER A 178 -1.03 -14.43 -17.88
N MET A 179 -0.91 -15.01 -19.08
CA MET A 179 0.39 -15.51 -19.59
C MET A 179 1.41 -14.42 -19.94
N PHE A 180 0.99 -13.22 -20.34
CA PHE A 180 1.92 -12.13 -20.61
C PHE A 180 2.51 -11.51 -19.34
N ASN A 181 1.72 -11.55 -18.27
CA ASN A 181 2.02 -10.93 -17.00
C ASN A 181 3.09 -11.70 -16.19
N TYR A 182 3.31 -12.99 -16.48
CA TYR A 182 4.38 -13.83 -15.90
C TYR A 182 5.82 -13.35 -16.19
N LEU A 183 6.03 -12.52 -17.22
CA LEU A 183 7.36 -12.25 -17.76
C LEU A 183 8.15 -11.12 -17.08
N TYR A 184 7.54 -10.32 -16.19
CA TYR A 184 8.21 -9.12 -15.63
C TYR A 184 8.57 -9.17 -14.13
N GLU A 185 8.17 -10.22 -13.40
CA GLU A 185 8.56 -10.42 -11.99
C GLU A 185 9.31 -11.76 -11.78
N GLY A 186 10.06 -12.18 -12.81
CA GLY A 186 10.89 -13.39 -12.77
C GLY A 186 10.11 -14.71 -12.67
N GLY A 187 8.79 -14.71 -12.94
CA GLY A 187 7.94 -15.90 -12.91
C GLY A 187 7.61 -16.43 -11.50
N ARG A 188 7.80 -15.62 -10.45
CA ARG A 188 7.50 -16.02 -9.07
C ARG A 188 6.01 -15.94 -8.77
N ASN A 189 5.49 -16.95 -8.10
CA ASN A 189 4.14 -16.93 -7.54
C ASN A 189 4.14 -16.11 -6.25
N MET A 190 3.50 -14.93 -6.24
CA MET A 190 3.54 -14.02 -5.08
C MET A 190 2.18 -13.85 -4.39
N LEU A 191 2.24 -13.56 -3.10
CA LEU A 191 1.10 -13.10 -2.30
C LEU A 191 1.40 -11.71 -1.74
N HIS A 192 0.58 -10.74 -2.10
CA HIS A 192 0.63 -9.37 -1.59
C HIS A 192 -0.43 -9.24 -0.49
N ILE A 193 0.00 -9.09 0.76
CA ILE A 193 -0.88 -8.81 1.88
C ILE A 193 -0.85 -7.31 2.13
N VAL A 194 -2.01 -6.67 2.03
CA VAL A 194 -2.13 -5.21 2.10
C VAL A 194 -3.22 -4.80 3.08
N ASN A 195 -3.09 -3.60 3.62
CA ASN A 195 -4.16 -2.92 4.33
C ASN A 195 -5.00 -2.05 3.36
N GLY A 196 -6.32 -1.99 3.58
CA GLY A 196 -7.24 -1.13 2.84
C GLY A 196 -7.71 -1.68 1.48
N ASP A 197 -9.02 -1.66 1.27
CA ASP A 197 -9.65 -2.12 0.01
C ASP A 197 -9.23 -1.29 -1.19
N SER A 198 -9.09 0.04 -1.05
CA SER A 198 -8.64 0.93 -2.12
C SER A 198 -7.27 0.52 -2.67
N VAL A 199 -6.30 0.29 -1.79
CA VAL A 199 -4.95 -0.17 -2.16
C VAL A 199 -5.02 -1.54 -2.81
N GLY A 200 -5.77 -2.47 -2.22
CA GLY A 200 -5.97 -3.80 -2.79
C GLY A 200 -6.53 -3.79 -4.21
N GLU A 201 -7.54 -2.96 -4.47
CA GLU A 201 -8.14 -2.81 -5.80
C GLU A 201 -7.19 -2.12 -6.79
N MET A 202 -6.40 -1.13 -6.35
CA MET A 202 -5.37 -0.54 -7.19
C MET A 202 -4.30 -1.57 -7.58
N LEU A 203 -3.83 -2.38 -6.62
CA LEU A 203 -2.82 -3.40 -6.87
C LEU A 203 -3.30 -4.46 -7.88
N LYS A 204 -4.57 -4.87 -7.79
CA LYS A 204 -5.22 -5.79 -8.73
C LYS A 204 -5.35 -5.24 -10.16
N GLN A 205 -5.13 -3.94 -10.40
CA GLN A 205 -5.14 -3.34 -11.74
C GLN A 205 -3.85 -3.64 -12.53
N GLY A 206 -3.01 -4.57 -12.05
CA GLY A 206 -1.78 -4.99 -12.71
C GLY A 206 -0.54 -4.20 -12.26
N ILE A 207 -0.60 -3.56 -11.09
CA ILE A 207 0.55 -2.89 -10.47
C ILE A 207 1.54 -3.92 -9.92
N VAL A 208 1.04 -5.03 -9.39
CA VAL A 208 1.81 -6.16 -8.88
C VAL A 208 1.34 -7.45 -9.53
N GLN A 209 2.22 -8.45 -9.63
CA GLN A 209 1.85 -9.81 -10.02
C GLN A 209 1.52 -10.68 -8.82
N GLY A 210 0.68 -11.70 -9.04
CA GLY A 210 0.28 -12.63 -7.99
C GLY A 210 -1.02 -12.24 -7.29
N GLU A 211 -1.28 -12.91 -6.18
CA GLU A 211 -2.54 -12.74 -5.45
C GLU A 211 -2.47 -11.57 -4.49
N VAL A 212 -3.52 -10.76 -4.47
CA VAL A 212 -3.71 -9.73 -3.45
C VAL A 212 -4.65 -10.26 -2.37
N LEU A 213 -4.26 -10.09 -1.11
CA LEU A 213 -5.07 -10.34 0.09
C LEU A 213 -5.16 -9.02 0.86
N VAL A 214 -6.35 -8.44 0.90
CA VAL A 214 -6.64 -7.31 1.79
C VAL A 214 -6.88 -7.88 3.19
N TRP A 215 -6.01 -7.54 4.13
CA TRP A 215 -6.14 -7.90 5.54
C TRP A 215 -7.06 -6.89 6.22
N ARG A 216 -8.24 -7.33 6.69
CA ARG A 216 -9.33 -6.44 7.16
C ARG A 216 -9.53 -6.48 8.67
N GLU A 217 -8.51 -6.85 9.42
CA GLU A 217 -8.56 -6.68 10.87
C GLU A 217 -8.41 -5.20 11.24
N ILE A 218 -8.88 -4.81 12.42
CA ILE A 218 -8.80 -3.47 13.01
C ILE A 218 -8.19 -3.60 14.41
N TYR A 219 -6.90 -3.96 14.49
CA TYR A 219 -6.24 -4.22 15.78
C TYR A 219 -6.07 -2.97 16.65
N SER A 220 -6.35 -1.77 16.12
CA SER A 220 -6.38 -0.52 16.88
C SER A 220 -7.58 -0.41 17.84
N ALA A 221 -8.64 -1.20 17.65
CA ALA A 221 -9.88 -1.15 18.42
C ALA A 221 -10.24 -2.52 19.03
N GLY A 222 -10.98 -2.51 20.15
CA GLY A 222 -11.42 -3.72 20.85
C GLY A 222 -10.30 -4.49 21.57
N PRO A 223 -10.63 -5.60 22.25
CA PRO A 223 -9.66 -6.38 23.01
C PRO A 223 -8.68 -7.08 22.08
N ILE A 224 -7.39 -7.01 22.41
CA ILE A 224 -6.33 -7.71 21.68
C ILE A 224 -5.82 -8.87 22.52
N PHE A 225 -5.79 -10.05 21.90
CA PHE A 225 -5.30 -11.28 22.49
C PHE A 225 -4.03 -11.72 21.77
N VAL A 226 -3.12 -12.37 22.50
CA VAL A 226 -1.90 -12.92 21.88
C VAL A 226 -2.25 -13.88 20.72
N ASN A 227 -3.31 -14.67 20.88
CA ASN A 227 -3.86 -15.52 19.83
C ASN A 227 -5.30 -15.09 19.46
N PRO A 228 -5.47 -14.10 18.57
CA PRO A 228 -6.80 -13.61 18.18
C PRO A 228 -7.60 -14.62 17.33
N ALA A 229 -6.95 -15.68 16.83
CA ALA A 229 -7.60 -16.73 16.05
C ALA A 229 -8.28 -17.81 16.92
N GLY A 230 -8.16 -17.72 18.25
CA GLY A 230 -8.88 -18.59 19.18
C GLY A 230 -10.39 -18.35 19.13
N SER A 231 -11.19 -19.40 19.32
CA SER A 231 -12.65 -19.31 19.17
C SER A 231 -13.29 -18.39 20.22
N SER A 232 -12.84 -18.46 21.48
CA SER A 232 -13.35 -17.62 22.56
C SER A 232 -12.94 -16.17 22.39
N GLU A 233 -11.66 -15.94 22.09
CA GLU A 233 -11.04 -14.64 21.85
C GLU A 233 -11.74 -13.92 20.69
N ARG A 234 -12.00 -14.64 19.60
CA ARG A 234 -12.67 -14.10 18.43
C ARG A 234 -14.11 -13.71 18.73
N ILE A 235 -14.87 -14.54 19.46
CA ILE A 235 -16.24 -14.23 19.86
C ILE A 235 -16.29 -12.98 20.76
N GLN A 236 -15.40 -12.91 21.75
CA GLN A 236 -15.32 -11.76 22.64
C GLN A 236 -15.00 -10.47 21.86
N ARG A 237 -14.02 -10.53 20.96
CA ARG A 237 -13.64 -9.40 20.11
C ARG A 237 -14.78 -8.97 19.18
N ALA A 238 -15.43 -9.92 18.52
CA ALA A 238 -16.56 -9.66 17.64
C ALA A 238 -17.68 -8.88 18.38
N GLY A 239 -18.07 -9.34 19.57
CA GLY A 239 -19.10 -8.67 20.37
C GLY A 239 -18.71 -7.25 20.79
N VAL A 240 -17.44 -7.00 21.12
CA VAL A 240 -16.96 -5.64 21.43
C VAL A 240 -16.96 -4.75 20.19
N LEU A 241 -16.51 -5.24 19.04
CA LEU A 241 -16.49 -4.45 17.79
C LEU A 241 -17.92 -4.17 17.27
N GLU A 242 -18.85 -5.10 17.47
CA GLU A 242 -20.26 -4.88 17.15
C GLU A 242 -20.87 -3.77 18.02
N LYS A 243 -20.61 -3.80 19.33
CA LYS A 243 -21.05 -2.75 20.26
C LYS A 243 -20.41 -1.39 19.95
N THR A 244 -19.11 -1.37 19.69
CA THR A 244 -18.31 -0.12 19.66
C THR A 244 -18.13 0.48 18.26
N LEU A 245 -18.15 -0.32 17.21
CA LEU A 245 -17.99 0.12 15.81
C LEU A 245 -19.19 -0.23 14.93
N GLY A 246 -20.16 -1.01 15.41
CA GLY A 246 -21.32 -1.42 14.62
C GLY A 246 -21.00 -2.51 13.57
N ILE A 247 -19.85 -3.18 13.67
CA ILE A 247 -19.46 -4.24 12.75
C ILE A 247 -20.18 -5.53 13.13
N PRO A 248 -21.03 -6.12 12.27
CA PRO A 248 -21.78 -7.32 12.62
C PRO A 248 -20.86 -8.47 13.02
N SER A 249 -21.12 -9.09 14.18
CA SER A 249 -20.25 -10.13 14.74
C SER A 249 -20.04 -11.30 13.76
N THR A 250 -21.10 -11.70 13.05
CA THR A 250 -21.08 -12.79 12.07
C THR A 250 -20.21 -12.49 10.86
N GLU A 251 -20.30 -11.26 10.32
CA GLU A 251 -19.51 -10.81 9.17
C GLU A 251 -18.03 -10.68 9.53
N TYR A 252 -17.74 -10.10 10.70
CA TYR A 252 -16.38 -9.99 11.23
C TYR A 252 -15.72 -11.37 11.37
N ILE A 253 -16.41 -12.33 12.02
CA ILE A 253 -15.88 -13.68 12.23
C ILE A 253 -15.60 -14.37 10.89
N ALA A 254 -16.56 -14.31 9.95
CA ALA A 254 -16.39 -14.92 8.63
C ALA A 254 -15.24 -14.30 7.84
N GLY A 255 -15.06 -12.97 7.92
CA GLY A 255 -13.94 -12.25 7.31
C GLY A 255 -12.59 -12.71 7.86
N CYS A 256 -12.46 -12.80 9.19
CA CYS A 256 -11.26 -13.31 9.85
C CYS A 256 -10.93 -14.75 9.42
N GLU A 257 -11.93 -15.64 9.38
CA GLU A 257 -11.74 -17.02 8.93
C GLU A 257 -11.26 -17.11 7.48
N ALA A 258 -11.85 -16.32 6.59
CA ALA A 258 -11.50 -16.32 5.17
C ALA A 258 -10.06 -15.85 4.92
N GLN A 259 -9.63 -14.75 5.56
CA GLN A 259 -8.27 -14.23 5.39
C GLN A 259 -7.22 -15.17 6.03
N GLU A 260 -7.54 -15.76 7.19
CA GLU A 260 -6.67 -16.73 7.85
C GLU A 260 -6.54 -18.03 7.04
N ALA A 261 -7.62 -18.50 6.42
CA ALA A 261 -7.56 -19.64 5.53
C ALA A 261 -6.61 -19.39 4.34
N LYS A 262 -6.64 -18.17 3.79
CA LYS A 262 -5.75 -17.78 2.69
C LYS A 262 -4.29 -17.69 3.11
N ILE A 263 -3.99 -17.07 4.27
CA ILE A 263 -2.60 -16.95 4.73
C ILE A 263 -2.03 -18.30 5.20
N ARG A 264 -2.84 -19.26 5.66
CA ARG A 264 -2.37 -20.62 6.01
C ARG A 264 -1.72 -21.36 4.83
N ASP A 265 -2.13 -21.05 3.60
CA ASP A 265 -1.59 -21.63 2.38
C ASP A 265 -0.41 -20.83 1.79
N PHE A 266 0.23 -19.96 2.58
CA PHE A 266 1.31 -19.08 2.10
C PHE A 266 2.49 -19.82 1.44
N LYS A 267 2.70 -21.09 1.76
CA LYS A 267 3.83 -21.89 1.27
C LYS A 267 3.77 -22.20 -0.23
N ARG A 268 2.61 -22.03 -0.87
CA ARG A 268 2.48 -22.17 -2.32
C ARG A 268 3.12 -21.01 -3.09
N TYR A 269 3.37 -19.89 -2.40
CA TYR A 269 3.99 -18.71 -2.97
C TYR A 269 5.50 -18.79 -2.78
N ASP A 270 6.23 -18.31 -3.78
CA ASP A 270 7.68 -18.12 -3.72
C ASP A 270 8.02 -16.95 -2.79
N GLU A 271 7.13 -15.95 -2.69
CA GLU A 271 7.35 -14.73 -1.92
C GLU A 271 6.01 -14.17 -1.40
N VAL A 272 5.99 -13.78 -0.13
CA VAL A 272 4.90 -13.01 0.48
C VAL A 272 5.41 -11.59 0.71
N VAL A 273 4.72 -10.61 0.15
CA VAL A 273 5.04 -9.19 0.29
C VAL A 273 3.99 -8.53 1.18
N LEU A 274 4.42 -7.97 2.30
CA LEU A 274 3.61 -7.21 3.23
C LEU A 274 3.66 -5.72 2.85
N TRP A 275 2.51 -5.08 2.66
CA TRP A 275 2.38 -3.66 2.31
C TRP A 275 1.73 -2.93 3.48
N PHE A 276 2.53 -2.17 4.21
CA PHE A 276 2.10 -1.48 5.44
C PHE A 276 2.68 -0.08 5.53
N GLU A 277 2.14 0.69 6.45
CA GLU A 277 2.36 2.12 6.56
C GLU A 277 2.83 2.52 7.96
N HIS A 278 3.21 3.78 8.11
CA HIS A 278 3.84 4.29 9.32
C HIS A 278 2.96 4.37 10.58
N ASP A 279 1.65 4.33 10.47
CA ASP A 279 0.74 4.59 11.57
C ASP A 279 0.42 3.35 12.44
N LEU A 280 -0.23 3.56 13.59
CA LEU A 280 -0.61 2.51 14.53
C LEU A 280 -1.56 1.47 13.92
N PHE A 281 -2.47 1.87 13.05
CA PHE A 281 -3.41 0.95 12.42
C PHE A 281 -2.64 -0.09 11.60
N ASP A 282 -1.70 0.36 10.77
CA ASP A 282 -0.83 -0.50 9.97
C ASP A 282 0.21 -1.26 10.81
N GLN A 283 0.91 -0.58 11.72
CA GLN A 283 1.98 -1.19 12.52
C GLN A 283 1.45 -2.27 13.46
N SER A 284 0.20 -2.16 13.95
CA SER A 284 -0.42 -3.22 14.76
C SER A 284 -0.74 -4.48 13.93
N MET A 285 -1.20 -4.33 12.67
CA MET A 285 -1.39 -5.46 11.74
C MET A 285 -0.06 -6.10 11.35
N LEU A 286 0.95 -5.28 11.05
CA LEU A 286 2.29 -5.77 10.72
C LEU A 286 2.88 -6.57 11.89
N ALA A 287 2.76 -6.07 13.13
CA ALA A 287 3.20 -6.78 14.32
C ALA A 287 2.51 -8.15 14.46
N TYR A 288 1.19 -8.21 14.25
CA TYR A 288 0.45 -9.48 14.25
C TYR A 288 0.95 -10.45 13.16
N LEU A 289 1.09 -10.00 11.92
CA LEU A 289 1.51 -10.87 10.81
C LEU A 289 2.93 -11.40 11.05
N LEU A 290 3.84 -10.56 11.53
CA LEU A 290 5.19 -10.99 11.91
C LEU A 290 5.17 -11.97 13.08
N HIS A 291 4.32 -11.75 14.09
CA HIS A 291 4.09 -12.70 15.17
C HIS A 291 3.60 -14.06 14.63
N TRP A 292 2.65 -14.04 13.70
CA TRP A 292 2.10 -15.24 13.07
C TRP A 292 3.17 -15.98 12.27
N PHE A 293 3.92 -15.29 11.40
CA PHE A 293 4.99 -15.86 10.58
C PHE A 293 6.17 -16.39 11.41
N LYS A 294 6.51 -15.77 12.55
CA LYS A 294 7.51 -16.30 13.50
C LYS A 294 7.15 -17.71 13.97
N GLY A 295 5.85 -17.99 14.12
CA GLY A 295 5.33 -19.31 14.48
C GLY A 295 5.35 -20.35 13.35
N GLN A 296 5.67 -19.95 12.11
CA GLN A 296 5.64 -20.82 10.94
C GLN A 296 7.04 -21.26 10.49
N LYS A 297 7.10 -22.40 9.79
CA LYS A 297 8.27 -22.79 8.99
C LYS A 297 8.11 -22.23 7.58
N LEU A 298 8.91 -21.25 7.18
CA LEU A 298 8.78 -20.58 5.87
C LEU A 298 9.11 -21.50 4.67
N GLY A 299 10.01 -22.48 4.83
CA GLY A 299 10.41 -23.35 3.72
C GLY A 299 11.18 -22.55 2.65
N SER A 300 10.75 -22.64 1.40
CA SER A 300 11.30 -21.87 0.28
C SER A 300 10.68 -20.47 0.13
N THR A 301 9.55 -20.20 0.79
CA THR A 301 8.84 -18.93 0.68
C THR A 301 9.63 -17.82 1.36
N LYS A 302 9.86 -16.73 0.62
CA LYS A 302 10.46 -15.51 1.15
C LYS A 302 9.40 -14.61 1.76
N LEU A 303 9.80 -13.80 2.73
CA LEU A 303 8.97 -12.74 3.29
C LEU A 303 9.63 -11.39 3.00
N SER A 304 8.85 -10.44 2.51
CA SER A 304 9.29 -9.11 2.11
C SER A 304 8.34 -8.05 2.64
N LEU A 305 8.83 -6.83 2.84
CA LEU A 305 8.09 -5.69 3.39
C LEU A 305 8.27 -4.46 2.52
N LEU A 306 7.17 -3.86 2.11
CA LEU A 306 7.11 -2.45 1.76
C LEU A 306 6.51 -1.71 2.97
N CYS A 307 7.28 -0.80 3.57
CA CYS A 307 6.85 -0.01 4.71
C CYS A 307 7.28 1.44 4.50
N ILE A 308 6.32 2.35 4.29
CA ILE A 308 6.60 3.76 4.02
C ILE A 308 5.78 4.69 4.92
N GLY A 309 6.32 5.88 5.14
CA GLY A 309 5.65 6.96 5.88
C GLY A 309 5.67 8.30 5.15
N GLU A 310 6.17 8.31 3.91
CA GLU A 310 6.28 9.50 3.07
C GLU A 310 6.25 9.09 1.59
N PHE A 311 5.84 10.03 0.74
CA PHE A 311 5.91 9.87 -0.70
C PHE A 311 6.27 11.21 -1.35
N PRO A 312 7.20 11.26 -2.33
CA PRO A 312 7.63 12.52 -2.95
C PRO A 312 6.45 13.34 -3.51
N GLY A 313 6.37 14.61 -3.08
CA GLY A 313 5.32 15.54 -3.51
C GLY A 313 4.03 15.47 -2.69
N ILE A 314 3.97 14.67 -1.63
CA ILE A 314 2.87 14.65 -0.66
C ILE A 314 3.38 15.26 0.65
N GLU A 315 2.79 16.38 1.08
CA GLU A 315 3.21 17.12 2.27
C GLU A 315 2.87 16.38 3.57
N LEU A 316 1.66 15.81 3.64
CA LEU A 316 1.21 14.95 4.73
C LEU A 316 0.77 13.60 4.16
N PHE A 317 1.57 12.57 4.40
CA PHE A 317 1.32 11.24 3.86
C PHE A 317 0.39 10.46 4.80
N HIS A 318 -0.90 10.36 4.44
CA HIS A 318 -1.88 9.58 5.23
C HIS A 318 -1.82 8.09 4.94
N GLY A 319 -1.54 7.73 3.68
CA GLY A 319 -1.22 6.37 3.36
C GLY A 319 -1.23 6.01 1.87
N LEU A 320 -1.02 4.74 1.54
CA LEU A 320 -0.98 4.17 0.20
C LEU A 320 -2.31 4.37 -0.52
N GLY A 321 -3.41 4.41 0.23
CA GLY A 321 -4.75 4.67 -0.30
C GLY A 321 -4.90 6.05 -0.96
N GLN A 322 -4.04 7.02 -0.63
CA GLN A 322 -4.03 8.36 -1.22
C GLN A 322 -3.28 8.43 -2.56
N LEU A 323 -2.47 7.40 -2.88
CA LEU A 323 -1.65 7.38 -4.08
C LEU A 323 -2.51 7.07 -5.31
N THR A 324 -2.14 7.65 -6.44
CA THR A 324 -2.68 7.21 -7.73
C THR A 324 -2.10 5.83 -8.12
N PRO A 325 -2.75 5.06 -8.99
CA PRO A 325 -2.22 3.79 -9.50
C PRO A 325 -0.80 3.92 -10.10
N ALA A 326 -0.50 5.03 -10.77
CA ALA A 326 0.82 5.30 -11.34
C ALA A 326 1.88 5.53 -10.25
N GLN A 327 1.55 6.28 -9.20
CA GLN A 327 2.43 6.49 -8.05
C GLN A 327 2.66 5.20 -7.27
N LEU A 328 1.59 4.47 -6.95
CA LEU A 328 1.67 3.17 -6.27
C LEU A 328 2.51 2.17 -7.08
N GLY A 329 2.41 2.22 -8.41
CA GLY A 329 3.23 1.41 -9.32
C GLY A 329 4.73 1.65 -9.23
N THR A 330 5.16 2.83 -8.78
CA THR A 330 6.59 3.12 -8.58
C THR A 330 7.19 2.38 -7.37
N LEU A 331 6.36 1.90 -6.45
CA LEU A 331 6.75 1.17 -5.24
C LEU A 331 6.86 -0.35 -5.48
N SER A 332 6.37 -0.83 -6.63
CA SER A 332 6.51 -2.25 -6.97
C SER A 332 7.99 -2.62 -7.15
N GLY A 333 8.43 -3.66 -6.46
CA GLY A 333 9.80 -4.14 -6.44
C GLY A 333 10.73 -3.41 -5.47
N THR A 334 10.27 -2.39 -4.73
CA THR A 334 11.10 -1.65 -3.77
C THR A 334 11.07 -2.23 -2.35
N TRP A 335 10.40 -3.37 -2.16
CA TRP A 335 10.29 -4.03 -0.87
C TRP A 335 11.62 -4.65 -0.41
N GLN A 336 11.82 -4.69 0.91
CA GLN A 336 13.00 -5.27 1.55
C GLN A 336 12.70 -6.65 2.13
N GLY A 337 13.69 -7.54 2.16
CA GLY A 337 13.52 -8.87 2.76
C GLY A 337 13.39 -8.80 4.28
N ILE A 338 12.47 -9.58 4.85
CA ILE A 338 12.27 -9.74 6.30
C ILE A 338 12.93 -11.04 6.76
N GLY A 339 13.76 -10.95 7.80
CA GLY A 339 14.44 -12.08 8.41
C GLY A 339 13.84 -12.51 9.76
N ARG A 340 14.57 -13.39 10.46
CA ARG A 340 14.18 -13.83 11.81
C ARG A 340 14.15 -12.69 12.82
N LYS A 341 15.08 -11.75 12.72
CA LYS A 341 15.19 -10.62 13.64
C LYS A 341 13.94 -9.74 13.60
N GLU A 342 13.48 -9.39 12.40
CA GLU A 342 12.27 -8.58 12.23
C GLU A 342 11.01 -9.33 12.69
N MET A 343 10.92 -10.64 12.42
CA MET A 343 9.84 -11.48 12.94
C MET A 343 9.87 -11.57 14.48
N GLU A 344 11.06 -11.61 15.08
CA GLU A 344 11.25 -11.57 16.53
C GLU A 344 10.74 -10.25 17.12
N LEU A 345 11.19 -9.11 16.58
CA LEU A 345 10.73 -7.78 16.99
C LEU A 345 9.22 -7.61 16.84
N GLY A 346 8.66 -7.98 15.67
CA GLY A 346 7.21 -7.91 15.45
C GLY A 346 6.40 -8.77 16.42
N SER A 347 6.93 -9.94 16.79
CA SER A 347 6.30 -10.83 17.78
C SER A 347 6.35 -10.27 19.20
N ASP A 348 7.43 -9.60 19.56
CA ASP A 348 7.58 -8.98 20.88
C ASP A 348 6.66 -7.75 20.99
N LEU A 349 6.59 -6.92 19.94
CA LEU A 349 5.63 -5.82 19.83
C LEU A 349 4.19 -6.31 19.95
N TRP A 350 3.81 -7.36 19.22
CA TRP A 350 2.46 -7.92 19.29
C TRP A 350 2.11 -8.43 20.68
N ARG A 351 3.03 -9.12 21.36
CA ARG A 351 2.82 -9.63 22.72
C ARG A 351 2.68 -8.51 23.74
N ALA A 352 3.51 -7.47 23.65
CA ALA A 352 3.41 -6.30 24.51
C ALA A 352 2.08 -5.55 24.24
N TYR A 353 1.67 -5.44 22.97
CA TYR A 353 0.40 -4.80 22.59
C TYR A 353 -0.81 -5.58 23.09
N ALA A 354 -0.74 -6.91 23.11
CA ALA A 354 -1.76 -7.80 23.66
C ALA A 354 -1.67 -7.97 25.19
N SER A 355 -0.74 -7.30 25.87
CA SER A 355 -0.57 -7.40 27.31
C SER A 355 -1.66 -6.62 28.05
N THR A 356 -2.09 -7.14 29.19
CA THR A 356 -2.93 -6.39 30.13
C THR A 356 -2.15 -5.37 30.95
N ASP A 357 -0.81 -5.38 30.84
CA ASP A 357 0.08 -4.41 31.47
C ASP A 357 0.73 -3.51 30.39
N PRO A 358 0.34 -2.23 30.28
CA PRO A 358 0.91 -1.30 29.30
C PRO A 358 2.38 -0.98 29.57
N GLY A 359 2.90 -1.26 30.78
CA GLY A 359 4.32 -1.14 31.09
C GLY A 359 5.18 -2.02 30.20
N THR A 360 4.68 -3.19 29.81
CA THR A 360 5.40 -4.10 28.90
C THR A 360 5.68 -3.48 27.53
N MET A 361 4.77 -2.64 27.01
CA MET A 361 5.00 -1.91 25.77
C MET A 361 5.96 -0.74 25.98
N ALA A 362 5.78 0.02 27.06
CA ALA A 362 6.66 1.16 27.37
C ALA A 362 8.12 0.71 27.53
N ASP A 363 8.37 -0.35 28.30
CA ASP A 363 9.70 -0.90 28.53
C ASP A 363 10.32 -1.44 27.23
N LEU A 364 9.54 -2.22 26.45
CA LEU A 364 10.01 -2.77 25.18
C LEU A 364 10.45 -1.67 24.21
N LEU A 365 9.69 -0.59 24.10
CA LEU A 365 9.99 0.53 23.21
C LEU A 365 11.32 1.20 23.55
N GLU A 366 11.62 1.37 24.84
CA GLU A 366 12.88 1.97 25.28
C GLU A 366 14.05 1.00 25.18
N GLU A 367 13.88 -0.26 25.60
CA GLU A 367 14.92 -1.29 25.54
C GLU A 367 15.34 -1.63 24.10
N ARG A 368 14.37 -1.66 23.16
CA ARG A 368 14.60 -2.07 21.76
C ARG A 368 14.69 -0.89 20.79
N ARG A 369 14.71 0.36 21.25
CA ARG A 369 14.71 1.57 20.38
C ARG A 369 15.75 1.51 19.26
N GLY A 370 16.99 1.14 19.61
CA GLY A 370 18.08 1.01 18.65
C GLY A 370 17.88 -0.13 17.64
N GLU A 371 17.28 -1.23 18.07
CA GLU A 371 16.98 -2.36 17.19
C GLU A 371 15.84 -2.05 16.22
N LEU A 372 14.78 -1.41 16.70
CA LEU A 372 13.63 -0.99 15.89
C LEU A 372 14.07 -0.02 14.79
N SER A 373 14.80 1.05 15.16
CA SER A 373 15.28 2.06 14.22
C SER A 373 16.27 1.53 13.18
N ALA A 374 17.06 0.51 13.51
CA ALA A 374 18.01 -0.12 12.59
C ALA A 374 17.43 -1.33 11.82
N SER A 375 16.14 -1.64 12.01
CA SER A 375 15.47 -2.78 11.36
C SER A 375 14.60 -2.35 10.18
N ALA A 376 13.96 -3.33 9.55
CA ALA A 376 12.92 -3.10 8.55
C ALA A 376 11.61 -2.50 9.12
N LEU A 377 11.54 -2.21 10.43
CA LEU A 377 10.36 -1.72 11.15
C LEU A 377 10.56 -0.28 11.68
N PRO A 378 10.89 0.71 10.83
CA PRO A 378 11.33 2.02 11.28
C PRO A 378 10.25 2.82 12.01
N PHE A 379 8.97 2.52 11.78
CA PHE A 379 7.84 3.29 12.34
C PHE A 379 7.23 2.68 13.61
N ALA A 380 7.62 1.46 13.98
CA ALA A 380 7.04 0.75 15.10
C ALA A 380 7.15 1.54 16.42
N TYR A 381 8.31 2.17 16.68
CA TYR A 381 8.51 2.94 17.92
C TYR A 381 7.48 4.07 18.06
N GLU A 382 7.35 4.92 17.03
CA GLU A 382 6.45 6.07 17.08
C GLU A 382 4.97 5.64 17.07
N ALA A 383 4.62 4.60 16.32
CA ALA A 383 3.26 4.07 16.26
C ALA A 383 2.79 3.52 17.62
N PHE A 384 3.60 2.67 18.27
CA PHE A 384 3.25 2.12 19.58
C PHE A 384 3.43 3.12 20.73
N LYS A 385 4.25 4.16 20.58
CA LYS A 385 4.23 5.31 21.49
C LYS A 385 2.93 6.11 21.35
N ALA A 386 2.45 6.31 20.12
CA ALA A 386 1.15 6.93 19.87
C ALA A 386 0.01 6.10 20.48
N HIS A 387 0.11 4.77 20.48
CA HIS A 387 -0.83 3.91 21.21
C HIS A 387 -0.90 4.25 22.71
N LEU A 388 0.25 4.38 23.39
CA LEU A 388 0.28 4.71 24.82
C LEU A 388 -0.34 6.08 25.12
N SER A 389 -0.20 7.05 24.20
CA SER A 389 -0.82 8.38 24.34
C SER A 389 -2.35 8.38 24.29
N ARG A 390 -2.97 7.26 23.87
CA ARG A 390 -4.43 7.11 23.92
C ARG A 390 -4.96 6.91 25.33
N LEU A 391 -4.11 6.47 26.28
CA LEU A 391 -4.50 6.29 27.67
C LEU A 391 -4.93 7.62 28.30
N PRO A 392 -5.81 7.60 29.33
CA PRO A 392 -6.25 8.81 30.02
C PRO A 392 -5.07 9.66 30.52
N SER A 393 -5.11 10.95 30.24
CA SER A 393 -4.11 11.92 30.69
C SER A 393 -4.06 12.03 32.22
N VAL A 394 -2.87 12.29 32.78
CA VAL A 394 -2.72 12.68 34.20
C VAL A 394 -3.32 14.04 34.53
N HIS A 395 -3.55 14.90 33.53
CA HIS A 395 -4.02 16.27 33.73
C HIS A 395 -5.54 16.38 33.85
N ASN A 396 -6.27 15.69 32.96
CA ASN A 396 -7.73 15.82 32.85
C ASN A 396 -8.45 14.50 32.52
N GLY A 397 -7.74 13.37 32.49
CA GLY A 397 -8.33 12.07 32.21
C GLY A 397 -8.83 11.85 30.78
N LEU A 398 -8.58 12.78 29.85
CA LEU A 398 -8.87 12.60 28.43
C LEU A 398 -7.75 11.80 27.76
N GLY A 399 -8.11 10.89 26.85
CA GLY A 399 -7.15 10.35 25.90
C GLY A 399 -6.82 11.37 24.80
N ILE A 400 -5.69 11.22 24.11
CA ILE A 400 -5.23 12.22 23.12
C ILE A 400 -6.24 12.53 22.01
N VAL A 401 -7.04 11.54 21.58
CA VAL A 401 -8.07 11.73 20.53
C VAL A 401 -9.21 12.59 21.06
N GLU A 402 -9.68 12.31 22.27
CA GLU A 402 -10.77 13.05 22.92
C GLU A 402 -10.35 14.49 23.18
N GLU A 403 -9.17 14.68 23.76
CA GLU A 403 -8.60 16.00 24.01
C GLU A 403 -8.44 16.80 22.73
N THR A 404 -7.85 16.21 21.69
CA THR A 404 -7.69 16.87 20.39
C THR A 404 -9.03 17.23 19.76
N THR A 405 -10.04 16.38 19.92
CA THR A 405 -11.40 16.63 19.41
C THR A 405 -12.06 17.80 20.13
N LEU A 406 -12.03 17.83 21.47
CA LEU A 406 -12.57 18.95 22.25
C LEU A 406 -11.83 20.26 21.94
N GLN A 407 -10.50 20.22 21.81
CA GLN A 407 -9.70 21.37 21.38
C GLN A 407 -10.11 21.87 20.00
N ALA A 408 -10.36 20.98 19.03
CA ALA A 408 -10.77 21.39 17.69
C ALA A 408 -12.13 22.10 17.70
N VAL A 409 -13.10 21.60 18.49
CA VAL A 409 -14.39 22.28 18.69
C VAL A 409 -14.20 23.66 19.34
N ARG A 410 -13.39 23.76 20.40
CA ARG A 410 -13.07 25.02 21.07
C ARG A 410 -12.42 26.04 20.12
N HIS A 411 -11.59 25.59 19.18
CA HIS A 411 -10.96 26.43 18.15
C HIS A 411 -11.84 26.71 16.93
N GLY A 412 -13.12 26.30 16.95
CA GLY A 412 -14.12 26.73 15.98
C GLY A 412 -14.50 25.71 14.91
N ALA A 413 -14.09 24.44 15.02
CA ALA A 413 -14.68 23.38 14.20
C ALA A 413 -16.14 23.14 14.62
N LEU A 414 -17.07 23.20 13.66
CA LEU A 414 -18.50 23.25 13.90
C LEU A 414 -19.23 21.96 13.54
N THR A 415 -18.60 21.03 12.83
CA THR A 415 -19.25 19.78 12.37
C THR A 415 -18.32 18.58 12.46
N PRO A 416 -18.83 17.33 12.56
CA PRO A 416 -17.99 16.14 12.49
C PRO A 416 -17.17 16.04 11.18
N MET A 417 -17.72 16.50 10.05
CA MET A 417 -17.00 16.59 8.77
C MET A 417 -15.77 17.50 8.83
N GLU A 418 -15.81 18.58 9.61
CA GLU A 418 -14.66 19.47 9.82
C GLU A 418 -13.70 18.89 10.87
N LEU A 419 -14.24 18.27 11.92
CA LEU A 419 -13.43 17.71 13.01
C LEU A 419 -12.55 16.55 12.56
N PHE A 420 -13.09 15.63 11.75
CA PHE A 420 -12.36 14.43 11.35
C PHE A 420 -11.01 14.73 10.68
N PRO A 421 -10.92 15.52 9.58
CA PRO A 421 -9.63 15.84 8.99
C PRO A 421 -8.71 16.60 9.96
N LEU A 422 -9.22 17.56 10.75
CA LEU A 422 -8.40 18.30 11.71
C LEU A 422 -7.76 17.40 12.78
N VAL A 423 -8.53 16.44 13.31
CA VAL A 423 -8.06 15.50 14.33
C VAL A 423 -7.14 14.46 13.70
N SER A 424 -7.52 13.89 12.55
CA SER A 424 -6.76 12.86 11.84
C SER A 424 -5.43 13.38 11.30
N ASP A 425 -5.36 14.62 10.82
CA ASP A 425 -4.09 15.23 10.36
C ASP A 425 -3.14 15.43 11.54
N LYS A 426 -3.65 15.96 12.66
CA LYS A 426 -2.87 16.20 13.88
C LYS A 426 -2.40 14.89 14.51
N LEU A 427 -3.21 13.84 14.42
CA LEU A 427 -2.94 12.52 15.00
C LEU A 427 -2.70 11.45 13.91
N HIS A 428 -2.10 11.82 12.78
CA HIS A 428 -1.90 10.93 11.62
C HIS A 428 -1.22 9.60 11.98
N ARG A 429 -0.33 9.60 12.99
CA ARG A 429 0.33 8.40 13.50
C ARG A 429 -0.61 7.35 14.10
N LEU A 430 -1.88 7.68 14.35
CA LEU A 430 -2.87 6.70 14.81
C LEU A 430 -3.53 5.92 13.66
N GLY A 431 -3.48 6.42 12.41
CA GLY A 431 -4.13 5.75 11.28
C GLY A 431 -5.65 5.67 11.42
N MET A 432 -6.26 6.66 12.10
CA MET A 432 -7.66 6.61 12.51
C MET A 432 -8.59 6.87 11.32
N GLY A 433 -9.40 5.87 10.96
CA GLY A 433 -10.49 6.01 10.00
C GLY A 433 -11.72 6.71 10.57
N ASP A 434 -12.69 7.00 9.71
CA ASP A 434 -13.97 7.62 10.06
C ASP A 434 -14.80 6.80 11.04
N LEU A 435 -14.81 5.46 10.91
CA LEU A 435 -15.47 4.55 11.84
C LEU A 435 -14.90 4.66 13.27
N ASP A 436 -13.58 4.67 13.40
CA ASP A 436 -12.92 4.74 14.72
C ASP A 436 -13.04 6.15 15.32
N PHE A 437 -12.97 7.20 14.50
CA PHE A 437 -13.28 8.56 14.96
C PHE A 437 -14.74 8.71 15.40
N GLY A 438 -15.68 8.14 14.65
CA GLY A 438 -17.10 8.11 14.98
C GLY A 438 -17.39 7.44 16.33
N ARG A 439 -16.60 6.42 16.71
CA ARG A 439 -16.65 5.81 18.04
C ARG A 439 -16.25 6.81 19.14
N TYR A 440 -15.16 7.57 18.96
CA TYR A 440 -14.77 8.59 19.93
C TYR A 440 -15.83 9.69 20.07
N LEU A 441 -16.37 10.19 18.95
CA LEU A 441 -17.49 11.14 18.98
C LEU A 441 -18.69 10.55 19.73
N HIS A 442 -19.01 9.28 19.50
CA HIS A 442 -20.13 8.62 20.16
C HIS A 442 -19.92 8.62 21.68
N THR A 443 -18.72 8.31 22.17
CA THR A 443 -18.40 8.34 23.60
C THR A 443 -18.49 9.76 24.20
N LEU A 444 -18.10 10.79 23.45
CA LEU A 444 -18.17 12.19 23.91
C LEU A 444 -19.62 12.73 23.96
N VAL A 445 -20.51 12.21 23.12
CA VAL A 445 -21.91 12.66 22.97
C VAL A 445 -22.88 11.82 23.80
N TYR A 446 -22.72 10.50 23.81
CA TYR A 446 -23.63 9.56 24.49
C TYR A 446 -23.06 9.11 25.84
N ASN A 447 -22.93 10.07 26.75
CA ASN A 447 -22.68 9.83 28.17
C ASN A 447 -23.82 10.47 29.00
N ARG A 448 -24.00 10.02 30.26
CA ARG A 448 -24.94 10.68 31.19
C ARG A 448 -24.60 12.16 31.40
N GLN A 449 -23.32 12.53 31.31
CA GLN A 449 -22.85 13.90 31.38
C GLN A 449 -22.00 14.20 30.13
N PRO A 450 -22.61 14.51 28.98
CA PRO A 450 -21.89 14.61 27.70
C PRO A 450 -20.84 15.72 27.68
N LEU A 451 -19.74 15.50 26.95
CA LEU A 451 -18.68 16.50 26.74
C LEU A 451 -18.87 17.27 25.44
N LEU A 452 -19.56 16.66 24.48
CA LEU A 452 -20.00 17.28 23.24
C LEU A 452 -21.50 17.09 23.07
N THR A 453 -22.11 18.00 22.32
CA THR A 453 -23.46 17.85 21.77
C THR A 453 -23.39 17.90 20.25
N ILE A 454 -24.24 17.12 19.59
CA ILE A 454 -24.46 17.19 18.15
C ILE A 454 -25.95 17.44 17.93
N GLU A 455 -26.30 18.39 17.08
CA GLU A 455 -27.68 18.75 16.80
C GLU A 455 -28.50 17.52 16.38
N GLY A 456 -29.61 17.26 17.08
CA GLY A 456 -30.48 16.11 16.83
C GLY A 456 -29.88 14.74 17.18
N ALA A 457 -28.77 14.67 17.90
CA ALA A 457 -28.19 13.43 18.44
C ALA A 457 -28.83 13.05 19.79
N GLU A 458 -30.13 13.22 19.91
CA GLU A 458 -30.87 12.99 21.16
C GLU A 458 -31.35 11.54 21.27
N GLY A 459 -31.46 11.03 22.51
CA GLY A 459 -31.99 9.71 22.81
C GLY A 459 -31.06 8.55 22.39
N ASN A 460 -31.64 7.49 21.81
CA ASN A 460 -30.93 6.26 21.42
C ASN A 460 -30.54 6.24 19.93
N THR A 461 -30.42 7.41 19.30
CA THR A 461 -30.12 7.49 17.86
C THR A 461 -28.64 7.18 17.62
N ASP A 462 -28.31 6.08 16.95
CA ASP A 462 -26.91 5.83 16.59
C ASP A 462 -26.50 6.68 15.38
N PHE A 463 -25.96 7.87 15.62
CA PHE A 463 -25.59 8.80 14.54
C PHE A 463 -24.48 8.26 13.62
N ARG A 464 -23.71 7.25 14.06
CA ARG A 464 -22.68 6.63 13.22
C ARG A 464 -23.29 5.96 11.98
N GLN A 465 -24.57 5.60 12.04
CA GLN A 465 -25.30 4.97 10.94
C GLN A 465 -26.05 5.97 10.05
N ILE A 466 -26.00 7.27 10.35
CA ILE A 466 -26.80 8.28 9.67
C ILE A 466 -25.87 9.36 9.10
N ALA A 467 -25.57 9.24 7.80
CA ALA A 467 -24.61 10.11 7.11
C ALA A 467 -24.87 11.62 7.30
N GLU A 468 -26.14 12.05 7.38
CA GLU A 468 -26.52 13.44 7.58
C GLU A 468 -25.97 14.06 8.87
N PHE A 469 -25.69 13.26 9.90
CA PHE A 469 -25.14 13.76 11.17
C PHE A 469 -23.75 14.34 11.04
N TRP A 470 -22.99 13.93 10.04
CA TRP A 470 -21.64 14.44 9.82
C TRP A 470 -21.61 15.94 9.47
N GLY A 471 -22.72 16.49 8.95
CA GLY A 471 -22.87 17.92 8.67
C GLY A 471 -23.58 18.72 9.76
N ARG A 472 -23.93 18.09 10.89
CA ARG A 472 -24.70 18.76 11.95
C ARG A 472 -23.79 19.51 12.90
N ARG A 473 -24.36 20.55 13.52
CA ARG A 473 -23.61 21.42 14.42
C ARG A 473 -23.16 20.66 15.67
N VAL A 474 -21.87 20.77 15.98
CA VAL A 474 -21.24 20.30 17.23
C VAL A 474 -21.04 21.48 18.16
N ALA A 475 -21.20 21.26 19.46
CA ALA A 475 -20.81 22.21 20.49
C ALA A 475 -20.22 21.49 21.70
N ILE A 476 -19.20 22.08 22.31
CA ILE A 476 -18.62 21.64 23.58
C ILE A 476 -19.55 22.03 24.74
N THR A 477 -19.70 21.13 25.70
CA THR A 477 -20.53 21.39 26.89
C THR A 477 -19.72 22.13 27.97
N GLU A 478 -20.40 22.70 28.97
CA GLU A 478 -19.72 23.30 30.13
C GLU A 478 -18.78 22.29 30.83
N LEU A 479 -19.21 21.03 30.95
CA LEU A 479 -18.36 19.98 31.50
C LEU A 479 -17.16 19.69 30.58
N GLY A 480 -17.37 19.63 29.27
CA GLY A 480 -16.29 19.47 28.28
C GLY A 480 -15.24 20.57 28.40
N GLU A 481 -15.67 21.83 28.54
CA GLU A 481 -14.76 22.97 28.76
C GLU A 481 -13.97 22.84 30.06
N ARG A 482 -14.65 22.51 31.17
CA ARG A 482 -14.02 22.35 32.48
C ARG A 482 -12.98 21.23 32.51
N ILE A 483 -13.30 20.07 31.92
CA ILE A 483 -12.35 18.96 31.82
C ILE A 483 -11.17 19.37 30.95
N LEU A 484 -11.43 19.98 29.79
CA LEU A 484 -10.34 20.39 28.90
C LEU A 484 -9.41 21.42 29.56
N ASP A 485 -9.93 22.28 30.44
CA ASP A 485 -9.15 23.23 31.26
C ASP A 485 -8.45 22.60 32.49
N GLY A 486 -8.60 21.28 32.73
CA GLY A 486 -8.03 20.59 33.89
C GLY A 486 -8.75 20.88 35.21
N LEU A 487 -9.95 21.46 35.16
CA LEU A 487 -10.78 21.77 36.33
C LEU A 487 -11.64 20.58 36.80
N ALA A 488 -11.61 19.48 36.06
CA ALA A 488 -12.24 18.20 36.38
C ALA A 488 -11.52 17.07 35.63
N ASP A 489 -11.62 15.84 36.14
CA ASP A 489 -11.06 14.66 35.49
C ASP A 489 -12.17 13.84 34.82
N ARG A 490 -11.99 13.53 33.52
CA ARG A 490 -12.96 12.78 32.73
C ARG A 490 -13.23 11.39 33.27
N VAL A 491 -12.20 10.68 33.73
CA VAL A 491 -12.35 9.32 34.27
C VAL A 491 -13.12 9.37 35.58
N GLU A 492 -12.81 10.30 36.46
CA GLU A 492 -13.52 10.46 37.74
C GLU A 492 -15.00 10.82 37.52
N VAL A 493 -15.29 11.71 36.58
CA VAL A 493 -16.65 12.21 36.35
C VAL A 493 -17.52 11.21 35.58
N GLN A 494 -17.01 10.63 34.50
CA GLN A 494 -17.81 9.80 33.58
C GLN A 494 -17.59 8.31 33.73
N GLY A 495 -16.49 7.90 34.37
CA GLY A 495 -16.00 6.53 34.32
C GLY A 495 -15.41 6.18 32.94
N LEU A 496 -14.78 5.01 32.89
CA LEU A 496 -14.22 4.43 31.67
C LEU A 496 -14.68 2.98 31.51
N ASP A 497 -14.79 2.50 30.27
CA ASP A 497 -14.97 1.10 29.88
C ASP A 497 -14.36 0.96 28.48
N GLU A 498 -13.03 0.97 28.40
CA GLU A 498 -12.31 1.06 27.12
C GLU A 498 -11.12 0.11 27.04
N TRP A 499 -10.91 -0.44 25.84
CA TRP A 499 -9.81 -1.32 25.51
C TRP A 499 -8.68 -0.58 24.81
N TYR A 500 -7.45 -0.80 25.30
CA TYR A 500 -6.21 -0.29 24.75
C TYR A 500 -5.29 -1.48 24.49
N GLY A 501 -5.41 -2.08 23.31
CA GLY A 501 -4.72 -3.34 23.03
C GLY A 501 -5.26 -4.44 23.95
N GLY A 502 -4.38 -5.08 24.72
CA GLY A 502 -4.75 -6.08 25.73
C GLY A 502 -5.22 -5.49 27.07
N LEU A 503 -5.00 -4.20 27.33
CA LEU A 503 -5.42 -3.54 28.56
C LEU A 503 -6.90 -3.15 28.48
N HIS A 504 -7.68 -3.52 29.50
CA HIS A 504 -9.03 -3.01 29.72
C HIS A 504 -9.03 -2.09 30.94
N LEU A 505 -9.44 -0.84 30.74
CA LEU A 505 -9.61 0.11 31.83
C LEU A 505 -11.10 0.33 32.08
N GLU A 506 -11.54 0.05 33.31
CA GLU A 506 -12.93 0.15 33.73
C GLU A 506 -13.08 0.91 35.06
N GLY A 507 -14.13 1.71 35.18
CA GLY A 507 -14.52 2.40 36.41
C GLY A 507 -14.10 3.87 36.48
N HIS A 508 -14.22 4.46 37.68
CA HIS A 508 -13.95 5.89 37.93
C HIS A 508 -12.53 6.17 38.43
N THR A 509 -11.72 5.13 38.60
CA THR A 509 -10.31 5.21 39.02
C THR A 509 -9.54 4.18 38.20
N VAL A 510 -8.49 4.63 37.49
CA VAL A 510 -7.70 3.76 36.61
C VAL A 510 -6.24 3.72 37.06
N PRO A 511 -5.58 2.55 37.04
CA PRO A 511 -4.21 2.40 37.53
C PRO A 511 -3.15 3.01 36.60
N TRP A 512 -3.49 3.27 35.33
CA TRP A 512 -2.54 3.71 34.32
C TRP A 512 -3.03 4.99 33.64
N ARG A 513 -2.14 5.96 33.55
CA ARG A 513 -2.37 7.25 32.89
C ARG A 513 -1.18 7.63 32.03
N TRP A 514 -1.39 8.53 31.09
CA TRP A 514 -0.35 9.08 30.22
C TRP A 514 0.01 10.50 30.65
N ASP A 515 1.30 10.79 30.77
CA ASP A 515 1.80 12.15 30.93
C ASP A 515 2.32 12.65 29.58
N SER A 516 1.52 13.51 28.93
CA SER A 516 1.86 14.11 27.64
C SER A 516 3.06 15.07 27.73
N SER A 517 3.39 15.60 28.91
CA SER A 517 4.50 16.53 29.09
C SER A 517 5.85 15.82 29.08
N SER A 518 5.94 14.67 29.74
CA SER A 518 7.12 13.80 29.74
C SER A 518 7.11 12.78 28.60
N GLY A 519 5.94 12.52 28.00
CA GLY A 519 5.73 11.48 27.00
C GLY A 519 5.94 10.07 27.58
N SER A 520 5.45 9.84 28.81
CA SER A 520 5.65 8.60 29.55
C SER A 520 4.39 8.08 30.21
N LEU A 521 4.37 6.75 30.41
CA LEU A 521 3.35 6.07 31.20
C LEU A 521 3.53 6.36 32.69
N VAL A 522 2.42 6.64 33.40
CA VAL A 522 2.39 6.89 34.84
C VAL A 522 1.44 5.91 35.50
N ARG A 523 1.87 5.29 36.59
CA ARG A 523 1.01 4.46 37.43
C ARG A 523 0.38 5.34 38.50
N SER A 524 -0.95 5.43 38.54
CA SER A 524 -1.65 6.10 39.63
C SER A 524 -1.50 5.27 40.90
N GLU A 525 -1.11 5.91 42.00
CA GLU A 525 -1.30 5.33 43.32
C GLU A 525 -2.82 5.30 43.56
N LEU A 526 -3.39 4.10 43.72
CA LEU A 526 -4.83 3.89 43.94
C LEU A 526 -5.23 4.21 45.37
#